data_AF-A0A8S2U9R7-F1
#
_entry.id   AF-A0A8S2U9R7-F1
#
_cell.length_a   1.000
_cell.length_b   1.000
_cell.length_c   1.000
_cell.angle_alpha   90.00
_cell.angle_beta   90.00
_cell.angle_gamma   90.00
#
_symmetry.space_group_name_H-M   'P 1'
#
loop_
_entity.id
_entity.type
_entity.pdbx_description
1 polymer ?
#
loop_
_entity_poly.entity_id
_entity_poly.type
_entity_poly.pdbx_seq_one_letter_code
_entity_poly.pdbx_strand_id
1 'polypeptide(L)'
;MDSRELNEQSFVRACIDNDIETARLLIRRVDINRKDKSDVQRTHLHDACLRNSLEFVKFLCQHGANEFLADQKGRTALHYASSMGSTDIVEYLIKRNTHKMSIKRSQLKFTSQQRTTVSRSGKTYQLQVGGDRVLAQTRYGESHVISYPFSFNERDYEEDSIIEVETNDYVNCVDKENRTPLHYACGEGHLSTVQIILENGGSLYDCDEGGRNCLIYACREGHVNVAEFLIETYDCDINLVSDIGWCCLHYSCAKGYSSIVSLLLSQPSCKIDVVNDAQNTPLYYAIRSCNEDIVKQLLNFDSKIELTEKDWHDLNWLCKYWPVSIQQNLLLRFDYYLDCILCYVRLRTKITSQNTIRSLLENLLIPST
;
A
#
# COMPACT_ATOMS: atom_id res chain seq x y z
N MET A 1 -20.34 42.09 -6.79
CA MET A 1 -20.34 40.61 -6.94
C MET A 1 -21.45 40.25 -7.90
N ASP A 2 -21.17 39.41 -8.89
CA ASP A 2 -22.20 38.84 -9.76
C ASP A 2 -23.16 37.97 -8.90
N SER A 3 -24.47 38.08 -9.14
CA SER A 3 -25.50 37.28 -8.48
C SER A 3 -25.22 35.77 -8.52
N ARG A 4 -24.56 35.29 -9.59
CA ARG A 4 -24.13 33.89 -9.71
C ARG A 4 -23.01 33.53 -8.74
N GLU A 5 -22.04 34.42 -8.55
CA GLU A 5 -20.92 34.20 -7.65
C GLU A 5 -21.35 34.24 -6.18
N LEU A 6 -22.34 35.06 -5.84
CA LEU A 6 -22.95 35.04 -4.51
C LEU A 6 -23.69 33.72 -4.24
N ASN A 7 -24.50 33.24 -5.20
CA ASN A 7 -25.19 31.94 -5.06
C ASN A 7 -24.19 30.79 -4.90
N GLU A 8 -23.09 30.81 -5.66
CA GLU A 8 -22.01 29.84 -5.55
C GLU A 8 -21.39 29.84 -4.15
N GLN A 9 -21.02 31.01 -3.62
CA GLN A 9 -20.44 31.13 -2.29
C GLN A 9 -21.40 30.67 -1.19
N SER A 10 -22.69 31.02 -1.31
CA SER A 10 -23.73 30.56 -0.39
C SER A 10 -23.94 29.04 -0.46
N PHE A 11 -23.85 28.44 -1.66
CA PHE A 11 -23.97 27.00 -1.83
C PHE A 11 -22.76 26.25 -1.28
N VAL A 12 -21.54 26.74 -1.54
CA VAL A 12 -20.32 26.22 -0.92
C VAL A 12 -20.46 26.31 0.60
N ARG A 13 -20.91 27.45 1.15
CA ARG A 13 -21.12 27.58 2.60
C ARG A 13 -22.14 26.57 3.13
N ALA A 14 -23.23 26.32 2.41
CA ALA A 14 -24.20 25.28 2.76
C ALA A 14 -23.55 23.89 2.78
N CYS A 15 -22.63 23.59 1.85
CA CYS A 15 -21.83 22.35 1.89
C CYS A 15 -20.88 22.30 3.11
N ILE A 16 -20.30 23.44 3.51
CA ILE A 16 -19.44 23.55 4.70
C ILE A 16 -20.21 23.25 5.97
N ASP A 17 -21.41 23.81 6.09
CA ASP A 17 -22.26 23.73 7.29
C ASP A 17 -23.19 22.49 7.26
N ASN A 18 -23.12 21.66 6.21
CA ASN A 18 -24.03 20.55 5.95
C ASN A 18 -25.52 20.95 5.96
N ASP A 19 -25.82 22.17 5.50
CA ASP A 19 -27.15 22.73 5.41
C ASP A 19 -27.83 22.32 4.09
N ILE A 20 -28.48 21.15 4.13
CA ILE A 20 -29.18 20.58 2.99
C ILE A 20 -30.33 21.46 2.50
N GLU A 21 -31.01 22.19 3.39
CA GLU A 21 -32.17 23.00 3.01
C GLU A 21 -31.75 24.25 2.25
N THR A 22 -30.70 24.93 2.70
CA THR A 22 -30.11 26.03 1.93
C THR A 22 -29.57 25.53 0.60
N ALA A 23 -28.90 24.37 0.58
CA ALA A 23 -28.41 23.76 -0.67
C ALA A 23 -29.57 23.45 -1.64
N ARG A 24 -30.70 22.92 -1.14
CA ARG A 24 -31.91 22.62 -1.93
C ARG A 24 -32.50 23.86 -2.60
N LEU A 25 -32.50 25.00 -1.93
CA LEU A 25 -33.00 26.27 -2.48
C LEU A 25 -32.07 26.86 -3.56
N LEU A 26 -30.77 26.57 -3.46
CA LEU A 26 -29.75 27.13 -4.33
C LEU A 26 -29.39 26.22 -5.52
N ILE A 27 -29.72 24.93 -5.48
CA ILE A 27 -29.30 23.92 -6.47
C ILE A 27 -29.65 24.28 -7.92
N ARG A 28 -30.78 24.97 -8.16
CA ARG A 28 -31.20 25.40 -9.50
C ARG A 28 -30.46 26.62 -10.03
N ARG A 29 -29.66 27.27 -9.18
CA ARG A 29 -28.96 28.54 -9.46
C ARG A 29 -27.43 28.37 -9.50
N VAL A 30 -26.95 27.15 -9.27
CA VAL A 30 -25.53 26.81 -9.15
C VAL A 30 -25.21 25.70 -10.14
N ASP A 31 -24.00 25.73 -10.70
CA ASP A 31 -23.48 24.61 -11.48
C ASP A 31 -22.86 23.60 -10.50
N ILE A 32 -23.55 22.48 -10.30
CA ILE A 32 -23.18 21.44 -9.34
C ILE A 32 -21.78 20.87 -9.63
N ASN A 33 -21.42 20.81 -10.92
CA ASN A 33 -20.17 20.23 -11.40
C ASN A 33 -19.05 21.26 -11.56
N ARG A 34 -19.31 22.51 -11.15
CA ARG A 34 -18.32 23.56 -11.15
C ARG A 34 -17.12 23.18 -10.28
N LYS A 35 -15.94 23.48 -10.82
CA LYS A 35 -14.69 23.45 -10.06
C LYS A 35 -14.44 24.79 -9.39
N ASP A 36 -13.95 24.75 -8.16
CA ASP A 36 -13.52 25.92 -7.43
C ASP A 36 -12.35 26.63 -8.16
N LYS A 37 -12.09 27.88 -7.76
CA LYS A 37 -10.99 28.68 -8.33
C LYS A 37 -9.65 28.40 -7.63
N SER A 38 -9.58 27.40 -6.76
CA SER A 38 -8.33 27.05 -6.08
C SER A 38 -7.39 26.33 -7.03
N ASP A 39 -6.11 26.27 -6.67
CA ASP A 39 -5.13 25.48 -7.43
C ASP A 39 -5.49 23.99 -7.47
N VAL A 40 -6.33 23.52 -6.55
CA VAL A 40 -6.77 22.13 -6.48
C VAL A 40 -7.95 21.85 -7.43
N GLN A 41 -8.75 22.86 -7.78
CA GLN A 41 -9.91 22.74 -8.69
C GLN A 41 -10.92 21.63 -8.30
N ARG A 42 -11.39 21.68 -7.06
CA ARG A 42 -12.36 20.72 -6.49
C ARG A 42 -13.78 21.05 -6.92
N THR A 43 -14.59 20.00 -7.09
CA THR A 43 -16.06 20.15 -7.21
C THR A 43 -16.71 20.09 -5.83
N HIS A 44 -17.98 20.51 -5.75
CA HIS A 44 -18.78 20.36 -4.53
C HIS A 44 -18.80 18.93 -3.99
N LEU A 45 -18.77 17.93 -4.88
CA LEU A 45 -18.75 16.52 -4.48
C LEU A 45 -17.44 16.14 -3.77
N HIS A 46 -16.29 16.67 -4.22
CA HIS A 46 -15.01 16.48 -3.53
C HIS A 46 -15.05 17.09 -2.13
N ASP A 47 -15.59 18.31 -1.99
CA ASP A 47 -15.66 18.98 -0.69
C ASP A 47 -16.62 18.27 0.27
N ALA A 48 -17.74 17.75 -0.22
CA ALA A 48 -18.66 16.93 0.57
C ALA A 48 -18.01 15.63 1.07
N CYS A 49 -17.20 14.97 0.22
CA CYS A 49 -16.44 13.78 0.62
C CYS A 49 -15.35 14.12 1.64
N LEU A 50 -14.60 15.21 1.43
CA LEU A 50 -13.57 15.68 2.37
C LEU A 50 -14.15 15.99 3.76
N ARG A 51 -15.39 16.47 3.81
CA ARG A 51 -16.12 16.79 5.05
C ARG A 51 -16.84 15.59 5.66
N ASN A 52 -16.71 14.40 5.07
CA ASN A 52 -17.43 13.20 5.48
C ASN A 52 -18.94 13.44 5.65
N SER A 53 -19.55 14.19 4.73
CA SER A 53 -20.96 14.57 4.80
C SER A 53 -21.81 13.69 3.88
N LEU A 54 -22.13 12.47 4.32
CA LEU A 54 -22.86 11.47 3.52
C LEU A 54 -24.18 11.99 2.94
N GLU A 55 -24.98 12.69 3.75
CA GLU A 55 -26.27 13.23 3.30
C GLU A 55 -26.10 14.29 2.20
N PHE A 56 -25.05 15.10 2.29
CA PHE A 56 -24.72 16.07 1.26
C PHE A 56 -24.18 15.39 -0.01
N VAL A 57 -23.37 14.34 0.12
CA VAL A 57 -22.93 13.51 -1.01
C VAL A 57 -24.14 12.91 -1.74
N LYS A 58 -25.07 12.28 -1.01
CA LYS A 58 -26.31 11.73 -1.58
C LYS A 58 -27.12 12.81 -2.28
N PHE A 59 -27.29 13.97 -1.63
CA PHE A 59 -28.01 15.10 -2.21
C PHE A 59 -27.39 15.58 -3.52
N LEU A 60 -26.07 15.75 -3.57
CA LEU A 60 -25.34 16.16 -4.77
C LEU A 60 -25.47 15.12 -5.91
N CYS A 61 -25.26 13.84 -5.61
CA CYS A 61 -25.40 12.75 -6.59
C CYS A 61 -26.83 12.65 -7.14
N GLN A 62 -27.85 12.85 -6.31
CA GLN A 62 -29.27 12.86 -6.74
C GLN A 62 -29.58 14.03 -7.70
N HIS A 63 -28.82 15.13 -7.62
CA HIS A 63 -29.02 16.31 -8.47
C HIS A 63 -28.03 16.38 -9.65
N GLY A 64 -27.30 15.30 -9.93
CA GLY A 64 -26.45 15.19 -11.12
C GLY A 64 -25.00 15.63 -10.94
N ALA A 65 -24.48 15.59 -9.71
CA ALA A 65 -23.04 15.66 -9.48
C ALA A 65 -22.35 14.47 -10.17
N ASN A 66 -21.35 14.76 -11.00
CA ASN A 66 -20.59 13.76 -11.74
C ASN A 66 -19.45 13.22 -10.87
N GLU A 67 -19.56 11.95 -10.50
CA GLU A 67 -18.62 11.22 -9.65
C GLU A 67 -17.24 11.04 -10.29
N PHE A 68 -17.17 11.06 -11.63
CA PHE A 68 -15.94 10.86 -12.41
C PHE A 68 -15.12 12.13 -12.63
N LEU A 69 -15.64 13.30 -12.21
CA LEU A 69 -14.86 14.53 -12.34
C LEU A 69 -13.65 14.46 -11.43
N ALA A 70 -12.48 14.66 -12.02
CA ALA A 70 -11.22 14.73 -11.32
C ALA A 70 -10.84 16.18 -11.00
N ASP A 71 -10.18 16.39 -9.86
CA ASP A 71 -9.53 17.64 -9.49
C ASP A 71 -8.25 17.91 -10.32
N GLN A 72 -7.51 18.97 -10.02
CA GLN A 72 -6.29 19.33 -10.74
C GLN A 72 -5.17 18.28 -10.61
N LYS A 73 -5.21 17.41 -9.59
CA LYS A 73 -4.27 16.29 -9.42
C LYS A 73 -4.80 14.97 -10.00
N GLY A 74 -5.95 14.97 -10.66
CA GLY A 74 -6.56 13.74 -11.19
C GLY A 74 -7.43 12.99 -10.18
N ARG A 75 -7.58 13.49 -8.95
CA ARG A 75 -8.30 12.78 -7.88
C ARG A 75 -9.80 12.96 -8.06
N THR A 76 -10.54 11.87 -8.01
CA THR A 76 -12.02 11.84 -8.03
C THR A 76 -12.59 11.93 -6.62
N ALA A 77 -13.92 12.02 -6.50
CA ALA A 77 -14.62 11.99 -5.21
C ALA A 77 -14.30 10.72 -4.39
N LEU A 78 -14.10 9.57 -5.05
CA LEU A 78 -13.75 8.31 -4.37
C LEU A 78 -12.36 8.39 -3.72
N HIS A 79 -11.37 9.02 -4.36
CA HIS A 79 -10.05 9.22 -3.75
C HIS A 79 -10.15 10.01 -2.44
N TYR A 80 -10.96 11.06 -2.41
CA TYR A 80 -11.19 11.86 -1.21
C TYR A 80 -11.91 11.06 -0.12
N ALA A 81 -12.99 10.35 -0.48
CA ALA A 81 -13.71 9.52 0.47
C ALA A 81 -12.81 8.41 1.07
N SER A 82 -11.96 7.81 0.24
CA SER A 82 -11.01 6.78 0.66
C SER A 82 -9.90 7.33 1.55
N SER A 83 -9.36 8.51 1.23
CA SER A 83 -8.38 9.21 2.05
C SER A 83 -8.94 9.67 3.40
N MET A 84 -10.26 9.91 3.50
CA MET A 84 -10.93 10.26 4.75
C MET A 84 -11.44 9.05 5.54
N GLY A 85 -11.31 7.84 4.98
CA GLY A 85 -11.79 6.60 5.62
C GLY A 85 -13.31 6.56 5.78
N SER A 86 -14.04 7.31 4.95
CA SER A 86 -15.48 7.48 5.05
C SER A 86 -16.21 6.29 4.43
N THR A 87 -16.31 5.18 5.17
CA THR A 87 -16.86 3.89 4.71
C THR A 87 -18.20 4.02 4.02
N ASP A 88 -19.14 4.78 4.61
CA ASP A 88 -20.50 4.91 4.08
C ASP A 88 -20.52 5.66 2.74
N ILE A 89 -19.63 6.66 2.59
CA ILE A 89 -19.50 7.44 1.35
C ILE A 89 -18.84 6.58 0.27
N VAL A 90 -17.77 5.85 0.63
CA VAL A 90 -17.09 4.92 -0.28
C VAL A 90 -18.07 3.86 -0.79
N GLU A 91 -18.80 3.21 0.11
CA GLU A 91 -19.79 2.20 -0.23
C GLU A 91 -20.91 2.78 -1.11
N TYR A 92 -21.42 3.96 -0.78
CA TYR A 92 -22.45 4.64 -1.57
C TYR A 92 -21.98 4.96 -3.00
N LEU A 93 -20.79 5.56 -3.14
CA LEU A 93 -20.24 5.96 -4.43
C LEU A 93 -19.88 4.75 -5.29
N ILE A 94 -19.34 3.68 -4.70
CA ILE A 94 -19.04 2.43 -5.40
C ILE A 94 -20.34 1.78 -5.88
N LYS A 95 -21.32 1.56 -4.99
CA LYS A 95 -22.60 0.90 -5.34
C LYS A 95 -23.35 1.62 -6.46
N ARG A 96 -23.29 2.96 -6.52
CA ARG A 96 -23.90 3.74 -7.61
C ARG A 96 -23.27 3.47 -8.97
N ASN A 97 -22.00 3.08 -9.00
CA ASN A 97 -21.21 2.87 -10.22
C ASN A 97 -20.94 1.38 -10.51
N THR A 98 -21.54 0.46 -9.75
CA THR A 98 -21.47 -0.97 -10.02
C THR A 98 -22.51 -1.35 -11.08
N HIS A 99 -22.07 -2.01 -12.15
CA HIS A 99 -22.93 -2.51 -13.21
C HIS A 99 -22.98 -4.04 -13.18
N LYS A 100 -24.19 -4.61 -13.18
CA LYS A 100 -24.42 -6.05 -13.33
C LYS A 100 -24.51 -6.41 -14.81
N MET A 101 -23.75 -7.41 -15.23
CA MET A 101 -23.72 -7.92 -16.59
C MET A 101 -23.88 -9.44 -16.60
N SER A 102 -24.63 -9.97 -17.55
CA SER A 102 -24.76 -11.41 -17.76
C SER A 102 -23.83 -11.86 -18.90
N ILE A 103 -22.87 -12.72 -18.60
CA ILE A 103 -21.92 -13.29 -19.56
C ILE A 103 -22.24 -14.77 -19.76
N LYS A 104 -22.23 -15.26 -21.00
CA LYS A 104 -22.40 -16.70 -21.28
C LYS A 104 -21.10 -17.46 -21.00
N ARG A 105 -21.20 -18.65 -20.42
CA ARG A 105 -20.03 -19.53 -20.18
C ARG A 105 -19.24 -19.83 -21.47
N SER A 106 -19.92 -20.00 -22.60
CA SER A 106 -19.30 -20.21 -23.92
C SER A 106 -18.43 -19.05 -24.41
N GLN A 107 -18.57 -17.84 -23.83
CA GLN A 107 -17.71 -16.69 -24.11
C GLN A 107 -16.42 -16.69 -23.28
N LEU A 108 -16.36 -17.50 -22.22
CA LEU A 108 -15.21 -17.67 -21.35
C LEU A 108 -14.44 -18.91 -21.84
N LYS A 109 -13.36 -18.69 -22.58
CA LYS A 109 -12.49 -19.80 -23.03
C LYS A 109 -11.65 -20.28 -21.84
N PHE A 110 -12.13 -21.30 -21.14
CA PHE A 110 -11.37 -22.00 -20.10
C PHE A 110 -10.44 -23.02 -20.77
N THR A 111 -9.13 -22.81 -20.70
CA THR A 111 -8.17 -23.91 -20.89
C THR A 111 -7.59 -24.28 -19.53
N SER A 112 -7.71 -25.56 -19.19
CA SER A 112 -7.18 -26.16 -17.97
C SER A 112 -5.67 -25.98 -17.92
N GLN A 113 -5.20 -25.31 -16.87
CA GLN A 113 -3.79 -25.04 -16.56
C GLN A 113 -3.17 -23.97 -17.48
N GLN A 114 -2.69 -22.89 -16.85
CA GLN A 114 -2.05 -21.68 -17.40
C GLN A 114 -2.95 -20.47 -17.68
N ARG A 115 -2.42 -19.30 -17.28
CA ARG A 115 -2.91 -17.93 -17.56
C ARG A 115 -3.55 -17.86 -18.95
N THR A 116 -4.86 -17.64 -19.01
CA THR A 116 -5.56 -17.51 -20.30
C THR A 116 -5.75 -16.05 -20.66
N THR A 117 -5.49 -15.71 -21.93
CA THR A 117 -5.74 -14.37 -22.50
C THR A 117 -7.03 -14.38 -23.32
N VAL A 118 -8.02 -13.58 -22.95
CA VAL A 118 -9.26 -13.38 -23.74
C VAL A 118 -9.12 -12.09 -24.54
N SER A 119 -9.38 -12.08 -25.85
CA SER A 119 -9.39 -10.84 -26.66
C SER A 119 -10.79 -10.47 -27.13
N ARG A 120 -11.25 -9.24 -26.83
CA ARG A 120 -12.46 -8.66 -27.44
C ARG A 120 -12.27 -7.15 -27.62
N SER A 121 -12.76 -6.60 -28.75
CA SER A 121 -12.58 -5.18 -29.12
C SER A 121 -11.14 -4.65 -29.06
N GLY A 122 -10.15 -5.51 -29.31
CA GLY A 122 -8.72 -5.15 -29.29
C GLY A 122 -8.06 -5.13 -27.90
N LYS A 123 -8.77 -5.48 -26.82
CA LYS A 123 -8.24 -5.60 -25.45
C LYS A 123 -8.07 -7.08 -25.06
N THR A 124 -6.99 -7.40 -24.33
CA THR A 124 -6.66 -8.78 -23.87
C THR A 124 -6.72 -8.90 -22.34
N TYR A 125 -7.41 -9.91 -21.81
CA TYR A 125 -7.64 -10.16 -20.37
C TYR A 125 -6.96 -11.45 -19.89
N GLN A 126 -6.10 -11.41 -18.88
CA GLN A 126 -5.54 -12.52 -18.12
C GLN A 126 -6.47 -12.92 -16.97
N LEU A 127 -6.87 -14.19 -16.91
CA LEU A 127 -7.73 -14.70 -15.82
C LEU A 127 -6.88 -15.41 -14.76
N GLN A 128 -6.95 -14.98 -13.49
CA GLN A 128 -6.39 -15.69 -12.33
C GLN A 128 -7.52 -16.29 -11.51
N VAL A 129 -7.52 -17.62 -11.38
CA VAL A 129 -8.49 -18.36 -10.57
C VAL A 129 -7.88 -18.58 -9.19
N GLY A 130 -8.45 -17.96 -8.16
CA GLY A 130 -8.07 -18.13 -6.76
C GLY A 130 -9.31 -18.49 -5.94
N GLY A 131 -9.46 -19.78 -5.62
CA GLY A 131 -10.66 -20.28 -4.91
C GLY A 131 -11.95 -20.03 -5.68
N ASP A 132 -13.00 -19.56 -4.98
CA ASP A 132 -14.33 -19.27 -5.54
C ASP A 132 -14.35 -18.06 -6.50
N ARG A 133 -13.24 -17.34 -6.72
CA ARG A 133 -13.23 -16.08 -7.49
C ARG A 133 -12.35 -16.16 -8.74
N VAL A 134 -12.74 -15.43 -9.78
CA VAL A 134 -11.95 -15.26 -11.01
C VAL A 134 -11.65 -13.78 -11.19
N LEU A 135 -10.37 -13.42 -11.25
CA LEU A 135 -9.95 -12.05 -11.51
C LEU A 135 -9.57 -11.93 -12.99
N ALA A 136 -10.08 -10.93 -13.70
CA ALA A 136 -9.70 -10.64 -15.08
C ALA A 136 -8.83 -9.38 -15.14
N GLN A 137 -7.53 -9.53 -15.41
CA GLN A 137 -6.57 -8.44 -15.57
C GLN A 137 -6.37 -8.11 -17.05
N THR A 138 -6.49 -6.87 -17.50
CA THR A 138 -6.05 -6.56 -18.88
C THR A 138 -4.52 -6.55 -19.02
N ARG A 139 -3.99 -6.61 -20.26
CA ARG A 139 -2.55 -6.38 -20.56
C ARG A 139 -2.00 -5.02 -20.10
N TYR A 140 -2.85 -4.13 -19.59
CA TYR A 140 -2.53 -2.80 -19.10
C TYR A 140 -2.87 -2.62 -17.61
N GLY A 141 -3.16 -3.70 -16.87
CA GLY A 141 -3.43 -3.64 -15.43
C GLY A 141 -4.86 -3.26 -15.04
N GLU A 142 -5.80 -3.05 -15.98
CA GLU A 142 -7.22 -2.86 -15.63
C GLU A 142 -7.76 -4.17 -15.02
N SER A 143 -7.90 -4.22 -13.70
CA SER A 143 -8.50 -5.33 -12.95
C SER A 143 -10.02 -5.24 -13.01
N HIS A 144 -10.65 -6.20 -13.69
CA HIS A 144 -12.08 -6.46 -13.57
C HIS A 144 -12.27 -7.64 -12.62
N VAL A 145 -13.05 -7.45 -11.56
CA VAL A 145 -13.44 -8.57 -10.70
C VAL A 145 -14.56 -9.36 -11.34
N ILE A 146 -14.33 -10.67 -11.50
CA ILE A 146 -15.39 -11.63 -11.80
C ILE A 146 -15.66 -12.41 -10.51
N SER A 147 -16.57 -11.90 -9.69
CA SER A 147 -17.05 -12.66 -8.53
C SER A 147 -17.91 -13.82 -9.02
N TYR A 148 -17.42 -15.05 -8.87
CA TYR A 148 -18.23 -16.24 -9.01
C TYR A 148 -18.68 -16.68 -7.61
N PRO A 149 -19.95 -17.01 -7.38
CA PRO A 149 -20.31 -17.95 -6.35
C PRO A 149 -20.50 -19.30 -7.05
N PHE A 150 -19.73 -20.34 -6.73
CA PHE A 150 -20.17 -21.76 -6.70
C PHE A 150 -18.99 -22.74 -6.58
N SER A 151 -19.19 -23.77 -5.75
CA SER A 151 -18.30 -24.92 -5.61
C SER A 151 -18.18 -25.73 -6.90
N PHE A 152 -16.94 -25.99 -7.30
CA PHE A 152 -16.60 -26.81 -8.46
C PHE A 152 -17.04 -28.27 -8.25
N ASN A 153 -18.15 -28.68 -8.87
CA ASN A 153 -18.44 -30.09 -9.13
C ASN A 153 -18.30 -30.34 -10.64
N GLU A 154 -17.22 -31.02 -11.04
CA GLU A 154 -16.83 -31.30 -12.44
C GLU A 154 -17.79 -32.24 -13.22
N ARG A 155 -19.05 -32.42 -12.80
CA ARG A 155 -19.88 -33.53 -13.32
C ARG A 155 -21.22 -33.18 -13.95
N ASP A 156 -21.70 -31.94 -13.87
CA ASP A 156 -22.97 -31.54 -14.48
C ASP A 156 -22.76 -30.31 -15.37
N TYR A 157 -22.39 -30.52 -16.64
CA TYR A 157 -22.15 -29.45 -17.61
C TYR A 157 -23.36 -29.23 -18.50
N GLU A 158 -24.04 -28.10 -18.33
CA GLU A 158 -24.78 -27.47 -19.45
C GLU A 158 -23.88 -26.39 -20.07
N GLU A 159 -23.62 -26.54 -21.38
CA GLU A 159 -22.64 -25.77 -22.17
C GLU A 159 -22.97 -24.26 -22.30
N ASP A 160 -24.08 -23.79 -21.71
CA ASP A 160 -24.64 -22.46 -21.95
C ASP A 160 -25.10 -21.71 -20.67
N SER A 161 -24.60 -22.11 -19.49
CA SER A 161 -24.95 -21.43 -18.23
C SER A 161 -24.60 -19.93 -18.26
N ILE A 162 -25.55 -19.08 -17.86
CA ILE A 162 -25.34 -17.63 -17.71
C ILE A 162 -24.60 -17.37 -16.39
N ILE A 163 -23.59 -16.51 -16.44
CA ILE A 163 -22.82 -16.04 -15.28
C ILE A 163 -23.11 -14.55 -15.11
N GLU A 164 -23.51 -14.14 -13.91
CA GLU A 164 -23.63 -12.72 -13.57
C GLU A 164 -22.28 -12.19 -13.08
N VAL A 165 -21.85 -11.06 -13.64
CA VAL A 165 -20.58 -10.39 -13.36
C VAL A 165 -20.88 -8.95 -12.96
N GLU A 166 -20.26 -8.50 -11.87
CA GLU A 166 -20.31 -7.10 -11.44
C GLU A 166 -19.03 -6.40 -11.89
N THR A 167 -19.15 -5.39 -12.76
CA THR A 167 -18.03 -4.55 -13.19
C THR A 167 -18.13 -3.19 -12.54
N ASN A 168 -17.03 -2.69 -11.99
CA ASN A 168 -16.94 -1.34 -11.44
C ASN A 168 -15.64 -0.68 -11.88
N ASP A 169 -15.65 0.03 -13.01
CA ASP A 169 -14.47 0.73 -13.51
C ASP A 169 -14.13 1.97 -12.64
N TYR A 170 -15.06 2.43 -11.80
CA TYR A 170 -14.87 3.57 -10.92
C TYR A 170 -14.01 3.26 -9.69
N VAL A 171 -14.04 2.02 -9.19
CA VAL A 171 -13.27 1.60 -8.00
C VAL A 171 -11.76 1.69 -8.20
N ASN A 172 -11.29 1.49 -9.44
CA ASN A 172 -9.89 1.53 -9.84
C ASN A 172 -9.55 2.81 -10.63
N CYS A 173 -10.32 3.90 -10.45
CA CYS A 173 -9.94 5.19 -11.01
C CYS A 173 -8.55 5.61 -10.49
N VAL A 174 -7.81 6.36 -11.31
CA VAL A 174 -6.44 6.79 -10.98
C VAL A 174 -6.31 8.30 -11.01
N ASP A 175 -5.46 8.82 -10.12
CA ASP A 175 -5.01 10.20 -10.19
C ASP A 175 -3.83 10.39 -11.16
N LYS A 176 -3.27 11.59 -11.22
CA LYS A 176 -2.14 11.89 -12.13
C LYS A 176 -0.86 11.14 -11.80
N GLU A 177 -0.71 10.63 -10.58
CA GLU A 177 0.43 9.82 -10.16
C GLU A 177 0.09 8.32 -10.24
N ASN A 178 -0.94 7.93 -11.00
CA ASN A 178 -1.48 6.57 -11.10
C ASN A 178 -1.92 5.96 -9.76
N ARG A 179 -2.20 6.78 -8.74
CA ARG A 179 -2.68 6.29 -7.45
C ARG A 179 -4.17 6.00 -7.54
N THR A 180 -4.58 4.83 -7.08
CA THR A 180 -5.99 4.45 -6.94
C THR A 180 -6.55 4.86 -5.56
N PRO A 181 -7.89 4.89 -5.36
CA PRO A 181 -8.48 5.09 -4.04
C PRO A 181 -7.99 4.10 -2.98
N LEU A 182 -7.63 2.87 -3.39
CA LEU A 182 -7.04 1.88 -2.49
C LEU A 182 -5.67 2.32 -1.94
N HIS A 183 -4.83 2.96 -2.76
CA HIS A 183 -3.56 3.52 -2.29
C HIS A 183 -3.77 4.56 -1.19
N TYR A 184 -4.77 5.44 -1.34
CA TYR A 184 -5.12 6.43 -0.33
C TYR A 184 -5.64 5.76 0.95
N ALA A 185 -6.55 4.79 0.84
CA ALA A 185 -7.09 4.09 2.00
C ALA A 185 -5.99 3.32 2.77
N CYS A 186 -5.06 2.69 2.06
CA CYS A 186 -3.93 1.99 2.67
C CYS A 186 -2.91 2.94 3.30
N GLY A 187 -2.60 4.06 2.62
CA GLY A 187 -1.65 5.07 3.10
C GLY A 187 -2.15 5.88 4.30
N GLU A 188 -3.46 5.94 4.52
CA GLU A 188 -4.08 6.61 5.68
C GLU A 188 -4.52 5.60 6.77
N GLY A 189 -4.35 4.29 6.52
CA GLY A 189 -4.59 3.23 7.52
C GLY A 189 -6.06 2.86 7.72
N HIS A 190 -6.93 3.16 6.76
CA HIS A 190 -8.38 2.96 6.87
C HIS A 190 -8.80 1.52 6.49
N LEU A 191 -8.55 0.56 7.39
CA LEU A 191 -8.81 -0.87 7.16
C LEU A 191 -10.22 -1.19 6.65
N SER A 192 -11.28 -0.64 7.25
CA SER A 192 -12.65 -0.89 6.81
C SER A 192 -12.90 -0.38 5.38
N THR A 193 -12.27 0.74 5.01
CA THR A 193 -12.34 1.26 3.64
C THR A 193 -11.58 0.38 2.66
N VAL A 194 -10.40 -0.11 3.06
CA VAL A 194 -9.61 -1.09 2.28
C VAL A 194 -10.44 -2.34 2.00
N GLN A 195 -11.12 -2.89 3.01
CA GLN A 195 -12.01 -4.04 2.87
C GLN A 195 -13.13 -3.78 1.85
N ILE A 196 -13.87 -2.68 2.00
CA ILE A 196 -14.96 -2.32 1.08
C ILE A 196 -14.45 -2.19 -0.36
N ILE A 197 -13.32 -1.50 -0.57
CA ILE A 197 -12.76 -1.31 -1.90
C ILE A 197 -12.38 -2.65 -2.53
N LEU A 198 -11.71 -3.54 -1.79
CA LEU A 198 -11.30 -4.85 -2.28
C LEU A 198 -12.48 -5.79 -2.56
N GLU A 199 -13.51 -5.78 -1.70
CA GLU A 199 -14.75 -6.53 -1.91
C GLU A 199 -15.50 -6.09 -3.17
N ASN A 200 -15.35 -4.83 -3.56
CA ASN A 200 -15.96 -4.25 -4.77
C ASN A 200 -15.01 -4.16 -5.97
N GLY A 201 -13.86 -4.82 -5.88
CA GLY A 201 -12.95 -5.05 -7.01
C GLY A 201 -11.79 -4.09 -7.18
N GLY A 202 -11.36 -3.47 -6.08
CA GLY A 202 -10.06 -2.81 -5.98
C GLY A 202 -8.90 -3.73 -6.36
N SER A 203 -7.97 -3.23 -7.17
CA SER A 203 -6.75 -3.95 -7.57
C SER A 203 -5.63 -3.80 -6.54
N LEU A 204 -5.07 -4.91 -6.06
CA LEU A 204 -3.88 -4.94 -5.20
C LEU A 204 -2.57 -4.79 -5.99
N TYR A 205 -2.62 -4.95 -7.31
CA TYR A 205 -1.46 -5.04 -8.19
C TYR A 205 -1.15 -3.72 -8.90
N ASP A 206 -2.08 -2.76 -8.83
CA ASP A 206 -1.87 -1.45 -9.42
C ASP A 206 -0.74 -0.75 -8.67
N CYS A 207 0.15 -0.13 -9.44
CA CYS A 207 1.27 0.64 -8.92
C CYS A 207 1.11 2.10 -9.33
N ASP A 208 1.53 2.99 -8.44
CA ASP A 208 1.66 4.40 -8.74
C ASP A 208 2.81 4.68 -9.72
N GLU A 209 3.01 5.94 -10.11
CA GLU A 209 4.09 6.38 -11.00
C GLU A 209 5.50 6.08 -10.49
N GLY A 210 5.67 5.73 -9.21
CA GLY A 210 6.94 5.32 -8.63
C GLY A 210 7.06 3.82 -8.40
N GLY A 211 6.18 3.01 -8.98
CA GLY A 211 6.21 1.55 -8.86
C GLY A 211 5.74 1.05 -7.49
N ARG A 212 4.99 1.84 -6.71
CA ARG A 212 4.53 1.47 -5.37
C ARG A 212 3.09 0.98 -5.42
N ASN A 213 2.83 -0.20 -4.88
CA ASN A 213 1.48 -0.73 -4.68
C ASN A 213 0.88 -0.31 -3.32
N CYS A 214 -0.37 -0.71 -3.08
CA CYS A 214 -1.08 -0.37 -1.84
C CYS A 214 -0.45 -0.96 -0.56
N LEU A 215 0.21 -2.12 -0.64
CA LEU A 215 0.93 -2.70 0.49
C LEU A 215 2.16 -1.85 0.87
N ILE A 216 2.93 -1.38 -0.13
CA ILE A 216 4.04 -0.45 0.10
C ILE A 216 3.56 0.82 0.79
N TYR A 217 2.38 1.36 0.42
CA TYR A 217 1.79 2.51 1.11
C TYR A 217 1.50 2.23 2.60
N ALA A 218 0.85 1.10 2.90
CA ALA A 218 0.58 0.71 4.29
C ALA A 218 1.86 0.54 5.11
N CYS A 219 2.88 -0.14 4.56
CA CYS A 219 4.17 -0.33 5.22
C CYS A 219 4.96 0.98 5.38
N ARG A 220 4.88 1.88 4.39
CA ARG A 220 5.59 3.16 4.38
C ARG A 220 5.05 4.16 5.39
N GLU A 221 3.75 4.17 5.62
CA GLU A 221 3.09 5.10 6.55
C GLU A 221 2.84 4.48 7.94
N GLY A 222 3.14 3.18 8.11
CA GLY A 222 3.20 2.54 9.43
C GLY A 222 1.93 1.80 9.86
N HIS A 223 1.02 1.51 8.93
CA HIS A 223 -0.30 0.94 9.23
C HIS A 223 -0.26 -0.58 9.33
N VAL A 224 0.15 -1.08 10.50
CA VAL A 224 0.32 -2.52 10.81
C VAL A 224 -0.94 -3.33 10.49
N ASN A 225 -2.11 -2.87 10.95
CA ASN A 225 -3.40 -3.55 10.77
C ASN A 225 -3.79 -3.71 9.29
N VAL A 226 -3.50 -2.71 8.46
CA VAL A 226 -3.75 -2.80 7.01
C VAL A 226 -2.73 -3.74 6.37
N ALA A 227 -1.45 -3.63 6.71
CA ALA A 227 -0.41 -4.51 6.17
C ALA A 227 -0.67 -5.98 6.53
N GLU A 228 -1.03 -6.27 7.78
CA GLU A 228 -1.39 -7.61 8.29
C GLU A 228 -2.59 -8.16 7.51
N PHE A 229 -3.67 -7.41 7.42
CA PHE A 229 -4.84 -7.82 6.65
C PHE A 229 -4.51 -8.14 5.18
N LEU A 230 -3.71 -7.30 4.52
CA LEU A 230 -3.33 -7.50 3.13
C LEU A 230 -2.44 -8.74 2.93
N ILE A 231 -1.48 -8.99 3.83
CA ILE A 231 -0.54 -10.11 3.74
C ILE A 231 -1.22 -11.43 4.08
N GLU A 232 -2.08 -11.46 5.11
CA GLU A 232 -2.73 -12.69 5.56
C GLU A 232 -3.90 -13.11 4.68
N THR A 233 -4.62 -12.14 4.11
CA THR A 233 -5.86 -12.41 3.34
C THR A 233 -5.58 -12.57 1.84
N TYR A 234 -4.53 -11.95 1.33
CA TYR A 234 -4.24 -11.91 -0.11
C TYR A 234 -2.79 -12.31 -0.41
N ASP A 235 -2.58 -12.96 -1.56
CA ASP A 235 -1.25 -13.36 -2.06
C ASP A 235 -0.51 -12.14 -2.64
N CYS A 236 -0.15 -11.21 -1.76
CA CYS A 236 0.60 -10.00 -2.10
C CYS A 236 2.10 -10.29 -2.20
N ASP A 237 2.77 -9.74 -3.21
CA ASP A 237 4.23 -9.78 -3.28
C ASP A 237 4.85 -8.78 -2.29
N ILE A 238 5.24 -9.28 -1.12
CA ILE A 238 5.92 -8.50 -0.07
C ILE A 238 7.31 -8.00 -0.48
N ASN A 239 7.90 -8.58 -1.54
CA ASN A 239 9.23 -8.23 -2.04
C ASN A 239 9.18 -7.31 -3.26
N LEU A 240 7.99 -6.83 -3.66
CA LEU A 240 7.86 -5.84 -4.71
C LEU A 240 8.77 -4.64 -4.40
N VAL A 241 9.51 -4.20 -5.42
CA VAL A 241 10.36 -3.02 -5.34
C VAL A 241 9.75 -1.89 -6.15
N SER A 242 9.81 -0.69 -5.58
CA SER A 242 9.50 0.56 -6.28
C SER A 242 10.58 0.87 -7.34
N ASP A 243 10.35 1.93 -8.12
CA ASP A 243 11.27 2.34 -9.20
C ASP A 243 12.66 2.76 -8.70
N ILE A 244 12.81 3.06 -7.41
CA ILE A 244 14.09 3.36 -6.76
C ILE A 244 14.69 2.13 -6.05
N GLY A 245 14.12 0.95 -6.28
CA GLY A 245 14.55 -0.32 -5.67
C GLY A 245 14.12 -0.51 -4.22
N TRP A 246 13.14 0.26 -3.70
CA TRP A 246 12.69 0.12 -2.31
C TRP A 246 11.52 -0.85 -2.20
N CYS A 247 11.67 -1.86 -1.34
CA CYS A 247 10.58 -2.74 -0.91
C CYS A 247 9.95 -2.30 0.42
N CYS A 248 8.89 -2.98 0.85
CA CYS A 248 8.23 -2.75 2.15
C CYS A 248 9.22 -2.73 3.32
N LEU A 249 10.20 -3.64 3.33
CA LEU A 249 11.18 -3.75 4.40
C LEU A 249 12.10 -2.52 4.47
N HIS A 250 12.53 -1.97 3.32
CA HIS A 250 13.30 -0.72 3.29
C HIS A 250 12.54 0.43 3.95
N TYR A 251 11.26 0.61 3.58
CA TYR A 251 10.44 1.67 4.14
C TYR A 251 10.21 1.49 5.65
N SER A 252 9.83 0.29 6.09
CA SER A 252 9.57 0.02 7.51
C SER A 252 10.84 0.15 8.36
N CYS A 253 12.00 -0.26 7.86
CA CYS A 253 13.28 -0.10 8.55
C CYS A 253 13.69 1.36 8.64
N ALA A 254 13.61 2.12 7.54
CA ALA A 254 13.97 3.54 7.51
C ALA A 254 13.10 4.40 8.46
N LYS A 255 11.83 4.02 8.64
CA LYS A 255 10.87 4.73 9.49
C LYS A 255 10.80 4.20 10.92
N GLY A 256 11.43 3.06 11.21
CA GLY A 256 11.45 2.49 12.56
C GLY A 256 10.19 1.71 12.94
N TYR A 257 9.42 1.17 11.99
CA TYR A 257 8.19 0.43 12.25
C TYR A 257 8.47 -1.06 12.58
N SER A 258 8.89 -1.33 13.82
CA SER A 258 9.28 -2.68 14.27
C SER A 258 8.16 -3.73 14.15
N SER A 259 6.90 -3.35 14.38
CA SER A 259 5.77 -4.27 14.21
C SER A 259 5.59 -4.71 12.75
N ILE A 260 5.78 -3.80 11.78
CA ILE A 260 5.71 -4.14 10.35
C ILE A 260 6.91 -5.00 9.96
N VAL A 261 8.11 -4.67 10.45
CA VAL A 261 9.30 -5.53 10.23
C VAL A 261 9.04 -6.95 10.75
N SER A 262 8.49 -7.07 11.96
CA SER A 262 8.16 -8.39 12.54
C SER A 262 7.15 -9.17 11.69
N LEU A 263 6.12 -8.48 11.19
CA LEU A 263 5.10 -9.05 10.31
C LEU A 263 5.69 -9.48 8.96
N LEU A 264 6.57 -8.68 8.36
CA LEU A 264 7.21 -9.04 7.10
C LEU A 264 8.17 -10.22 7.28
N LEU A 265 8.96 -10.23 8.35
CA LEU A 265 9.88 -11.32 8.66
C LEU A 265 9.14 -12.63 9.02
N SER A 266 7.92 -12.58 9.57
CA SER A 266 7.16 -13.81 9.81
C SER A 266 6.75 -14.54 8.53
N GLN A 267 6.81 -13.86 7.38
CA GLN A 267 6.48 -14.45 6.08
C GLN A 267 7.65 -15.27 5.51
N PRO A 268 7.44 -16.54 5.13
CA PRO A 268 8.50 -17.41 4.60
C PRO A 268 9.18 -16.89 3.32
N SER A 269 8.48 -16.07 2.53
CA SER A 269 8.97 -15.53 1.26
C SER A 269 9.78 -14.23 1.41
N CYS A 270 9.95 -13.73 2.63
CA CYS A 270 10.58 -12.42 2.88
C CYS A 270 12.06 -12.41 2.54
N LYS A 271 12.47 -11.49 1.65
CA LYS A 271 13.87 -11.24 1.30
C LYS A 271 14.40 -10.04 2.08
N ILE A 272 15.45 -10.27 2.85
CA ILE A 272 16.07 -9.28 3.74
C ILE A 272 17.30 -8.58 3.13
N ASP A 273 17.86 -9.16 2.07
CA ASP A 273 19.09 -8.77 1.39
C ASP A 273 18.83 -7.97 0.10
N VAL A 274 17.58 -7.53 -0.12
CA VAL A 274 17.21 -6.71 -1.27
C VAL A 274 18.02 -5.42 -1.24
N VAL A 275 18.73 -5.10 -2.31
CA VAL A 275 19.45 -3.83 -2.44
C VAL A 275 18.66 -2.87 -3.31
N ASN A 276 18.60 -1.60 -2.90
CA ASN A 276 18.05 -0.54 -3.72
C ASN A 276 19.07 0.00 -4.75
N ASP A 277 18.67 0.98 -5.56
CA ASP A 277 19.55 1.56 -6.59
C ASP A 277 20.83 2.18 -6.02
N ALA A 278 20.80 2.62 -4.76
CA ALA A 278 21.95 3.15 -4.03
C ALA A 278 22.81 2.07 -3.37
N GLN A 279 22.56 0.79 -3.68
CA GLN A 279 23.21 -0.40 -3.12
C GLN A 279 23.07 -0.51 -1.59
N ASN A 280 21.99 0.04 -1.04
CA ASN A 280 21.68 -0.05 0.39
C ASN A 280 20.66 -1.16 0.65
N THR A 281 20.84 -1.90 1.74
CA THR A 281 19.91 -2.94 2.22
C THR A 281 18.86 -2.35 3.17
N PRO A 282 17.79 -3.08 3.55
CA PRO A 282 16.91 -2.67 4.64
C PRO A 282 17.65 -2.51 5.98
N LEU A 283 18.66 -3.35 6.23
CA LEU A 283 19.48 -3.29 7.42
C LEU A 283 20.27 -1.97 7.51
N TYR A 284 20.81 -1.48 6.39
CA TYR A 284 21.39 -0.13 6.29
C TYR A 284 20.48 0.93 6.91
N TYR A 285 19.21 0.92 6.53
CA TYR A 285 18.24 1.92 6.99
C TYR A 285 17.80 1.69 8.43
N ALA A 286 17.67 0.44 8.88
CA ALA A 286 17.41 0.12 10.28
C ALA A 286 18.51 0.67 11.20
N ILE A 287 19.76 0.49 10.80
CA ILE A 287 20.95 1.02 11.48
C ILE A 287 20.90 2.55 11.54
N ARG A 288 20.62 3.24 10.42
CA ARG A 288 20.52 4.71 10.37
C ARG A 288 19.33 5.29 11.15
N SER A 289 18.26 4.53 11.31
CA SER A 289 17.13 4.91 12.17
C SER A 289 17.44 4.75 13.66
N CYS A 290 18.60 4.17 14.03
CA CYS A 290 18.99 3.85 15.40
C CYS A 290 17.96 2.99 16.15
N ASN A 291 17.25 2.10 15.45
CA ASN A 291 16.22 1.25 16.04
C ASN A 291 16.80 -0.13 16.39
N GLU A 292 17.11 -0.33 17.67
CA GLU A 292 17.72 -1.56 18.19
C GLU A 292 16.93 -2.81 17.93
N ASP A 293 15.61 -2.71 18.08
CA ASP A 293 14.75 -3.88 18.00
C ASP A 293 14.67 -4.37 16.56
N ILE A 294 14.60 -3.45 15.59
CA ILE A 294 14.62 -3.80 14.16
C ILE A 294 15.97 -4.42 13.77
N VAL A 295 17.08 -3.85 14.22
CA VAL A 295 18.40 -4.42 13.92
C VAL A 295 18.53 -5.82 14.52
N LYS A 296 18.10 -6.02 15.77
CA LYS A 296 18.06 -7.36 16.38
C LYS A 296 17.16 -8.31 15.62
N GLN A 297 15.98 -7.87 15.19
CA GLN A 297 15.04 -8.68 14.41
C GLN A 297 15.65 -9.14 13.09
N LEU A 298 16.22 -8.22 12.32
CA LEU A 298 16.87 -8.53 11.04
C LEU A 298 18.05 -9.48 11.25
N LEU A 299 18.98 -9.16 12.16
CA LEU A 299 20.16 -10.00 12.43
C LEU A 299 19.78 -11.39 12.97
N ASN A 300 18.69 -11.50 13.73
CA ASN A 300 18.23 -12.79 14.25
C ASN A 300 17.51 -13.64 13.19
N PHE A 301 16.94 -13.02 12.16
CA PHE A 301 16.14 -13.71 11.16
C PHE A 301 16.97 -14.59 10.22
N ASP A 302 18.15 -14.12 9.80
CA ASP A 302 19.10 -14.94 9.05
C ASP A 302 20.53 -14.76 9.57
N SER A 303 21.13 -15.87 9.99
CA SER A 303 22.54 -15.93 10.40
C SER A 303 23.53 -15.67 9.25
N LYS A 304 23.06 -15.56 8.00
CA LYS A 304 23.89 -15.41 6.80
C LYS A 304 23.79 -14.05 6.09
N ILE A 305 23.25 -13.02 6.72
CA ILE A 305 23.21 -11.68 6.09
C ILE A 305 24.62 -11.26 5.68
N GLU A 306 24.86 -11.21 4.37
CA GLU A 306 26.08 -10.62 3.81
C GLU A 306 25.93 -9.10 3.86
N LEU A 307 26.55 -8.51 4.87
CA LEU A 307 26.63 -7.06 5.03
C LEU A 307 27.51 -6.47 3.92
N THR A 308 26.99 -5.46 3.23
CA THR A 308 27.78 -4.71 2.22
C THR A 308 28.90 -3.92 2.89
N GLU A 309 29.94 -3.52 2.15
CA GLU A 309 31.02 -2.66 2.67
C GLU A 309 30.48 -1.37 3.32
N LYS A 310 29.35 -0.87 2.81
CA LYS A 310 28.68 0.33 3.30
C LYS A 310 27.89 0.07 4.58
N ASP A 311 27.24 -1.09 4.70
CA ASP A 311 26.62 -1.53 5.96
C ASP A 311 27.66 -1.64 7.06
N TRP A 312 28.84 -2.19 6.74
CA TRP A 312 29.96 -2.27 7.67
C TRP A 312 30.52 -0.90 8.08
N HIS A 313 30.65 0.04 7.16
CA HIS A 313 31.09 1.39 7.48
C HIS A 313 30.14 2.07 8.48
N ASP A 314 28.83 2.01 8.21
CA ASP A 314 27.82 2.62 9.07
C ASP A 314 27.67 1.86 10.40
N LEU A 315 27.77 0.53 10.42
CA LEU A 315 27.86 -0.29 11.64
C LEU A 315 29.07 0.10 12.50
N ASN A 316 30.24 0.25 11.90
CA ASN A 316 31.47 0.59 12.62
C ASN A 316 31.43 2.02 13.18
N TRP A 317 30.82 2.95 12.45
CA TRP A 317 30.56 4.31 12.95
C TRP A 317 29.55 4.32 14.12
N LEU A 318 28.49 3.51 14.06
CA LEU A 318 27.46 3.42 15.10
C LEU A 318 27.85 2.59 16.31
N CYS A 319 28.73 1.59 16.17
CA CYS A 319 29.37 0.87 17.29
C CYS A 319 30.10 1.81 18.26
N LYS A 320 30.40 3.05 17.86
CA LYS A 320 30.96 4.08 18.77
C LYS A 320 29.93 4.69 19.72
N TYR A 321 28.63 4.61 19.40
CA TYR A 321 27.54 5.27 20.11
C TYR A 321 26.41 4.32 20.55
N TRP A 322 26.38 3.07 20.06
CA TRP A 322 25.40 2.04 20.44
C TRP A 322 25.68 1.47 21.85
N PRO A 323 24.68 1.15 22.69
CA PRO A 323 24.88 0.29 23.87
C PRO A 323 25.55 -1.06 23.57
N VAL A 324 26.28 -1.53 24.59
CA VAL A 324 27.19 -2.70 24.56
C VAL A 324 26.51 -4.00 24.11
N SER A 325 25.21 -4.15 24.35
CA SER A 325 24.44 -5.36 24.01
C SER A 325 24.40 -5.65 22.51
N ILE A 326 24.32 -4.61 21.66
CA ILE A 326 24.32 -4.79 20.18
C ILE A 326 25.72 -4.96 19.66
N GLN A 327 26.70 -4.26 20.24
CA GLN A 327 28.11 -4.48 19.94
C GLN A 327 28.48 -5.95 20.19
N GLN A 328 28.10 -6.51 21.34
CA GLN A 328 28.34 -7.91 21.72
C GLN A 328 27.68 -8.91 20.77
N ASN A 329 26.45 -8.64 20.32
CA ASN A 329 25.73 -9.53 19.40
C ASN A 329 26.36 -9.54 17.99
N LEU A 330 26.84 -8.39 17.52
CA LEU A 330 27.63 -8.27 16.28
C LEU A 330 29.00 -8.99 16.43
N LEU A 331 29.68 -8.80 17.55
CA LEU A 331 30.97 -9.44 17.89
C LEU A 331 30.89 -10.98 17.91
N LEU A 332 29.81 -11.53 18.47
CA LEU A 332 29.61 -12.99 18.63
C LEU A 332 29.33 -13.73 17.30
N ARG A 333 28.90 -13.01 16.25
CA ARG A 333 28.47 -13.64 14.99
C ARG A 333 29.45 -13.51 13.84
N PHE A 334 30.42 -12.59 13.91
CA PHE A 334 31.32 -12.31 12.79
C PHE A 334 32.78 -12.55 13.17
N ASP A 335 33.21 -13.82 13.08
CA ASP A 335 34.62 -14.22 13.20
C ASP A 335 35.53 -13.57 12.14
N TYR A 336 34.95 -13.10 11.02
CA TYR A 336 35.69 -12.67 9.83
C TYR A 336 36.39 -11.30 9.96
N TYR A 337 36.05 -10.50 10.97
CA TYR A 337 36.66 -9.16 11.17
C TYR A 337 37.07 -8.89 12.62
N LEU A 338 37.53 -9.92 13.32
CA LEU A 338 38.32 -9.75 14.54
C LEU A 338 39.41 -8.67 14.33
N ASP A 339 39.97 -8.54 13.12
CA ASP A 339 40.98 -7.54 12.77
C ASP A 339 40.48 -6.08 12.77
N CYS A 340 39.23 -5.80 12.39
CA CYS A 340 38.66 -4.44 12.46
C CYS A 340 38.41 -4.03 13.92
N ILE A 341 37.92 -4.97 14.72
CA ILE A 341 37.70 -4.79 16.16
C ILE A 341 39.05 -4.68 16.89
N LEU A 342 40.03 -5.49 16.52
CA LEU A 342 41.42 -5.39 17.00
C LEU A 342 42.01 -4.02 16.62
N CYS A 343 41.72 -3.49 15.43
CA CYS A 343 42.18 -2.16 15.01
C CYS A 343 41.56 -1.05 15.89
N TYR A 344 40.26 -1.15 16.21
CA TYR A 344 39.57 -0.23 17.11
C TYR A 344 40.09 -0.31 18.56
N VAL A 345 40.30 -1.52 19.08
CA VAL A 345 40.85 -1.74 20.44
C VAL A 345 42.31 -1.26 20.52
N ARG A 346 43.14 -1.55 19.51
CA ARG A 346 44.54 -1.08 19.43
C ARG A 346 44.63 0.46 19.45
N LEU A 347 43.71 1.15 18.79
CA LEU A 347 43.66 2.61 18.75
C LEU A 347 43.31 3.27 20.10
N ARG A 348 42.60 2.56 21.00
CA ARG A 348 42.16 3.12 22.29
C ARG A 348 42.88 2.60 23.53
N THR A 349 43.38 1.38 23.55
CA THR A 349 43.89 0.76 24.79
C THR A 349 45.42 0.65 24.87
N LYS A 350 46.17 1.04 23.83
CA LYS A 350 47.63 0.79 23.68
C LYS A 350 48.02 -0.71 23.77
N ILE A 351 47.04 -1.61 23.82
CA ILE A 351 47.27 -3.05 23.86
C ILE A 351 47.52 -3.50 22.42
N THR A 352 48.73 -4.00 22.14
CA THR A 352 49.13 -4.45 20.79
C THR A 352 49.01 -5.97 20.61
N SER A 353 48.97 -6.72 21.72
CA SER A 353 48.93 -8.18 21.74
C SER A 353 47.53 -8.71 21.37
N GLN A 354 47.48 -9.43 20.25
CA GLN A 354 46.27 -10.08 19.71
C GLN A 354 45.66 -11.07 20.72
N ASN A 355 46.49 -11.87 21.39
CA ASN A 355 46.05 -12.86 22.38
C ASN A 355 45.45 -12.20 23.64
N THR A 356 45.94 -11.02 24.01
CA THR A 356 45.46 -10.29 25.19
C THR A 356 44.10 -9.64 24.92
N ILE A 357 43.87 -9.11 23.71
CA ILE A 357 42.57 -8.57 23.31
C ILE A 357 41.53 -9.69 23.20
N ARG A 358 41.92 -10.84 22.63
CA ARG A 358 41.07 -12.03 22.55
C ARG A 358 40.64 -12.53 23.93
N SER A 359 41.60 -12.67 24.86
CA SER A 359 41.31 -13.04 26.26
C SER A 359 40.48 -12.00 27.01
N LEU A 360 40.67 -10.70 26.76
CA LEU A 360 39.85 -9.63 27.34
C LEU A 360 38.40 -9.68 26.82
N LEU A 361 38.22 -9.90 25.52
CA LEU A 361 36.89 -10.07 24.92
C LEU A 361 36.22 -11.35 25.45
N GLU A 362 36.94 -12.47 25.52
CA GLU A 362 36.44 -13.72 26.11
C GLU A 362 36.06 -13.55 27.59
N ASN A 363 36.84 -12.82 28.39
CA ASN A 363 36.52 -12.52 29.80
C ASN A 363 35.38 -11.50 29.97
N LEU A 364 35.12 -10.63 28.99
CA LEU A 364 33.95 -9.73 28.95
C LEU A 364 32.68 -10.44 28.47
N LEU A 365 32.82 -11.57 27.78
CA LEU A 365 31.75 -12.39 27.21
C LEU A 365 31.29 -13.53 28.14
N ILE A 366 32.10 -13.91 29.14
CA ILE A 366 31.71 -14.88 30.17
C ILE A 366 31.14 -14.12 31.37
N PRO A 367 29.88 -14.35 31.79
CA PRO A 367 29.36 -13.70 32.98
C PRO A 367 30.18 -14.16 34.18
N SER A 368 30.72 -13.22 34.97
CA SER A 368 31.14 -13.53 36.32
C SER A 368 29.89 -14.00 37.10
N THR A 369 29.92 -15.27 37.50
CA THR A 369 28.90 -15.98 38.29
C THR A 369 28.34 -15.18 39.45
#